data_AF-A0A8J3THI7-F1
#
_entry.id   AF-A0A8J3THI7-F1
#
_cell.length_a   1.000
_cell.length_b   1.000
_cell.length_c   1.000
_cell.angle_alpha   90.00
_cell.angle_beta   90.00
_cell.angle_gamma   90.00
#
_symmetry.space_group_name_H-M   'P 1'
#
loop_
_entity.id
_entity.type
_entity.pdbx_description
1 polymer ?
#
loop_
_entity_poly.entity_id
_entity_poly.type
_entity_poly.pdbx_seq_one_letter_code
_entity_poly.pdbx_strand_id
1 'polypeptide(L)'
;MGRKPRIDQDELRSLIAEGWSNAQLAAHFGVTDSGILQAKRAAGLSKPMTDHSRALPWKLSREHSQSGPATNLRNLSAVAQGRTIPKEKLNTALRWASRLVDNDLDVTYDPERGFQETPARGSSHIAMVLSEAEQAMRPTPNDQDVTDRPPDTTT
;
A
#
# COMPACT_ATOMS: atom_id res chain seq x y z
N MET A 1 24.03 -11.09 -33.55
CA MET A 1 23.40 -10.55 -32.32
C MET A 1 22.14 -9.80 -32.73
N GLY A 2 20.95 -10.32 -32.39
CA GLY A 2 19.67 -9.76 -32.83
C GLY A 2 19.28 -8.50 -32.04
N ARG A 3 18.85 -7.45 -32.75
CA ARG A 3 18.28 -6.22 -32.17
C ARG A 3 17.11 -6.62 -31.25
N LYS A 4 17.12 -6.19 -29.98
CA LYS A 4 15.95 -6.30 -29.11
C LYS A 4 14.77 -5.56 -29.76
N PRO A 5 13.57 -6.17 -29.89
CA PRO A 5 12.39 -5.44 -30.31
C PRO A 5 12.18 -4.26 -29.35
N ARG A 6 12.16 -3.05 -29.90
CA ARG A 6 11.96 -1.81 -29.14
C ARG A 6 10.45 -1.59 -29.07
N ILE A 7 9.88 -1.73 -27.88
CA ILE A 7 8.48 -1.40 -27.64
C ILE A 7 8.32 0.10 -27.83
N ASP A 8 7.42 0.51 -28.73
CA ASP A 8 7.02 1.90 -28.88
C ASP A 8 6.22 2.32 -27.64
N GLN A 9 6.67 3.39 -26.97
CA GLN A 9 6.08 3.81 -25.69
C GLN A 9 4.75 4.53 -25.88
N ASP A 10 4.54 5.20 -27.01
CA ASP A 10 3.31 5.94 -27.27
C ASP A 10 2.21 4.97 -27.70
N GLU A 11 2.55 3.98 -28.53
CA GLU A 11 1.65 2.88 -28.86
C GLU A 11 1.28 2.06 -27.61
N LEU A 12 2.27 1.73 -26.76
CA LEU A 12 2.03 1.05 -25.49
C LEU A 12 1.05 1.84 -24.60
N ARG A 13 1.15 3.17 -24.55
CA ARG A 13 0.26 4.02 -23.74
C ARG A 13 -1.16 4.00 -24.29
N SER A 14 -1.34 4.10 -25.60
CA SER A 14 -2.65 4.04 -26.26
C SER A 14 -3.36 2.72 -26.01
N LEU A 15 -2.67 1.59 -26.21
CA LEU A 15 -3.26 0.26 -26.01
C LEU A 15 -3.62 -0.01 -24.53
N ILE A 16 -2.84 0.51 -23.59
CA ILE A 16 -3.20 0.45 -22.16
C ILE A 16 -4.46 1.29 -21.87
N ALA A 17 -4.58 2.48 -22.47
CA ALA A 17 -5.75 3.34 -22.32
C ALA A 17 -7.02 2.67 -22.89
N GLU A 18 -6.88 1.86 -23.93
CA GLU A 18 -7.93 1.00 -24.49
C GLU A 18 -8.26 -0.23 -23.62
N GLY A 19 -7.53 -0.45 -22.53
CA GLY A 19 -7.79 -1.54 -21.58
C GLY A 19 -7.13 -2.87 -21.91
N TRP A 20 -6.12 -2.90 -22.79
CA TRP A 20 -5.44 -4.14 -23.15
C TRP A 20 -4.70 -4.76 -21.95
N SER A 21 -4.84 -6.08 -21.81
CA SER A 21 -4.12 -6.87 -20.80
C SER A 21 -2.63 -7.02 -21.14
N ASN A 22 -1.81 -7.35 -20.13
CA ASN A 22 -0.37 -7.58 -20.35
C ASN A 22 -0.09 -8.69 -21.36
N ALA A 23 -0.90 -9.75 -21.37
CA ALA A 23 -0.76 -10.86 -22.31
C ALA A 23 -1.05 -10.43 -23.76
N GLN A 24 -2.08 -9.61 -23.97
CA GLN A 24 -2.39 -9.06 -25.31
C GLN A 24 -1.28 -8.13 -25.79
N LEU A 25 -0.75 -7.27 -24.92
CA LEU A 25 0.39 -6.40 -25.23
C LEU A 25 1.65 -7.22 -25.56
N ALA A 26 1.91 -8.29 -24.80
CA ALA A 26 3.05 -9.17 -25.01
C ALA A 26 2.98 -9.84 -26.40
N ALA A 27 1.81 -10.36 -26.77
CA ALA A 27 1.55 -10.90 -28.09
C ALA A 27 1.70 -9.85 -29.20
N HIS A 28 1.15 -8.65 -29.01
CA HIS A 28 1.23 -7.54 -29.98
C HIS A 28 2.67 -7.11 -30.27
N PHE A 29 3.46 -6.90 -29.22
CA PHE A 29 4.85 -6.45 -29.35
C PHE A 29 5.87 -7.59 -29.58
N GLY A 30 5.43 -8.85 -29.57
CA GLY A 30 6.31 -10.02 -29.72
C GLY A 30 7.33 -10.16 -28.59
N VAL A 31 6.93 -9.83 -27.36
CA VAL A 31 7.78 -9.89 -26.15
C VAL A 31 7.13 -10.76 -25.07
N THR A 32 7.82 -10.97 -23.96
CA THR A 32 7.24 -11.63 -22.78
C THR A 32 6.44 -10.64 -21.92
N ASP A 33 5.53 -11.15 -21.09
CA ASP A 33 4.82 -10.37 -20.06
C ASP A 33 5.79 -9.57 -19.18
N SER A 34 6.90 -10.18 -18.78
CA SER A 34 7.97 -9.51 -18.04
C SER A 34 8.58 -8.33 -18.81
N GLY A 35 8.72 -8.45 -20.14
CA GLY A 35 9.16 -7.37 -21.01
C GLY A 35 8.16 -6.20 -21.05
N ILE A 36 6.86 -6.49 -21.13
CA ILE A 36 5.81 -5.46 -21.03
C ILE A 36 5.84 -4.77 -19.67
N LEU A 37 5.98 -5.51 -18.58
CA LEU A 37 6.07 -4.93 -17.23
C LEU A 37 7.30 -4.01 -17.10
N GLN A 38 8.43 -4.38 -17.69
CA GLN A 38 9.62 -3.51 -17.72
C GLN A 38 9.39 -2.25 -18.56
N ALA A 39 8.76 -2.38 -19.73
CA ALA A 39 8.43 -1.23 -20.58
C ALA A 39 7.44 -0.27 -19.92
N LYS A 40 6.38 -0.81 -19.28
CA LYS A 40 5.44 -0.01 -18.48
C LYS A 40 6.14 0.75 -17.36
N ARG A 41 7.12 0.14 -16.67
CA ARG A 41 7.88 0.83 -15.62
C ARG A 41 8.76 1.94 -16.21
N ALA A 42 9.49 1.65 -17.28
CA ALA A 42 10.35 2.62 -17.96
C ALA A 42 9.57 3.82 -18.52
N ALA A 43 8.32 3.61 -18.93
CA ALA A 43 7.43 4.65 -19.44
C ALA A 43 6.63 5.40 -18.34
N GLY A 44 6.84 5.08 -17.05
CA GLY A 44 6.07 5.67 -15.94
C GLY A 44 4.59 5.24 -15.89
N LEU A 45 4.22 4.18 -16.64
CA LEU A 45 2.86 3.66 -16.76
C LEU A 45 2.53 2.59 -15.70
N SER A 46 3.49 2.24 -14.86
CA SER A 46 3.26 1.33 -13.73
C SER A 46 2.88 2.14 -12.50
N LYS A 47 1.76 1.76 -11.85
CA LYS A 47 1.46 2.30 -10.52
C LYS A 47 2.64 1.96 -9.58
N PRO A 48 3.14 2.92 -8.78
CA PRO A 48 4.14 2.63 -7.77
C PRO A 48 3.63 1.50 -6.86
N MET A 49 4.45 0.47 -6.67
CA MET A 49 4.16 -0.54 -5.65
C MET A 49 4.26 0.15 -4.30
N THR A 50 3.25 -0.07 -3.46
CA THR A 50 3.26 0.41 -2.08
C THR A 50 4.43 -0.25 -1.37
N ASP A 51 5.36 0.55 -0.85
CA ASP A 51 6.45 0.02 -0.05
C ASP A 51 5.94 -0.22 1.37
N HIS A 52 5.98 -1.48 1.80
CA HIS A 52 5.56 -1.90 3.12
C HIS A 52 6.75 -2.17 4.05
N SER A 53 7.99 -1.92 3.62
CA SER A 53 9.21 -2.21 4.36
C SER A 53 9.20 -1.62 5.78
N ARG A 54 8.64 -0.42 5.96
CA ARG A 54 8.52 0.22 7.28
C ARG A 54 7.57 -0.53 8.22
N ALA A 55 6.47 -1.09 7.73
CA ALA A 55 5.52 -1.85 8.55
C ALA A 55 5.88 -3.34 8.64
N LEU A 56 6.61 -3.86 7.65
CA LEU A 56 7.12 -5.22 7.55
C LEU A 56 8.64 -5.18 7.32
N PRO A 57 9.44 -4.89 8.37
CA PRO A 57 10.89 -4.80 8.24
C PRO A 57 11.57 -6.15 8.01
N TRP A 58 10.83 -7.25 8.21
CA TRP A 58 11.36 -8.60 8.04
C TRP A 58 11.25 -9.12 6.62
N LYS A 59 12.25 -9.89 6.20
CA LYS A 59 12.17 -10.70 4.98
C LYS A 59 11.32 -11.94 5.26
N LEU A 60 10.05 -11.89 4.88
CA LEU A 60 9.12 -12.99 5.12
C LEU A 60 9.39 -14.20 4.22
N SER A 61 9.33 -15.39 4.80
CA SER A 61 9.17 -16.65 4.08
C SER A 61 7.87 -16.63 3.28
N ARG A 62 7.85 -17.38 2.17
CA ARG A 62 6.68 -17.45 1.28
C ARG A 62 5.43 -17.91 2.03
N GLU A 63 5.60 -18.88 2.93
CA GLU A 63 4.54 -19.47 3.75
C GLU A 63 3.91 -18.46 4.70
N HIS A 64 4.71 -17.56 5.28
CA HIS A 64 4.22 -16.56 6.24
C HIS A 64 3.78 -15.25 5.56
N SER A 65 4.05 -15.10 4.26
CA SER A 65 3.79 -13.87 3.51
C SER A 65 2.32 -13.48 3.47
N GLN A 66 1.39 -14.44 3.57
CA GLN A 66 -0.06 -14.21 3.59
C GLN A 66 -0.70 -14.49 4.96
N SER A 67 0.11 -14.58 6.02
CA SER A 67 -0.40 -14.75 7.38
C SER A 67 -1.26 -13.54 7.82
N GLY A 68 -2.08 -13.73 8.86
CA GLY A 68 -2.91 -12.68 9.45
C GLY A 68 -2.09 -11.43 9.81
N PRO A 69 -1.03 -11.53 10.64
CA PRO A 69 -0.18 -10.40 10.99
C PRO A 69 0.44 -9.70 9.78
N ALA A 70 0.97 -10.46 8.80
CA ALA A 70 1.54 -9.87 7.59
C ALA A 70 0.49 -9.07 6.79
N THR A 71 -0.71 -9.62 6.66
CA THR A 71 -1.80 -8.98 5.91
C THR A 71 -2.31 -7.73 6.64
N ASN A 72 -2.45 -7.80 7.96
CA ASN A 72 -2.86 -6.67 8.79
C ASN A 72 -1.85 -5.52 8.72
N LEU A 73 -0.55 -5.81 8.82
CA LEU A 73 0.51 -4.81 8.69
C LEU A 73 0.51 -4.14 7.31
N ARG A 74 0.30 -4.89 6.22
CA ARG A 74 0.16 -4.30 4.88
C ARG A 74 -1.07 -3.41 4.75
N ASN A 75 -2.20 -3.81 5.33
CA ASN A 75 -3.43 -3.03 5.29
C ASN A 75 -3.25 -1.70 6.05
N LEU A 76 -2.68 -1.72 7.26
CA LEU A 76 -2.38 -0.51 8.03
C LEU A 76 -1.40 0.39 7.28
N SER A 77 -0.32 -0.19 6.74
CA SER A 77 0.67 0.53 5.95
C SER A 77 0.08 1.15 4.67
N ALA A 78 -0.85 0.47 4.00
CA ALA A 78 -1.54 1.01 2.84
C ALA A 78 -2.36 2.25 3.22
N VAL A 79 -3.11 2.18 4.31
CA VAL A 79 -3.90 3.32 4.81
C VAL A 79 -3.01 4.47 5.26
N ALA A 80 -1.93 4.20 5.99
CA ALA A 80 -0.94 5.21 6.37
C ALA A 80 -0.34 5.96 5.17
N GLN A 81 -0.30 5.32 3.99
CA GLN A 81 0.14 5.90 2.72
C GLN A 81 -1.01 6.50 1.88
N GLY A 82 -2.18 6.71 2.49
CA GLY A 82 -3.34 7.33 1.84
C GLY A 82 -4.08 6.42 0.85
N ARG A 83 -3.85 5.10 0.88
CA ARG A 83 -4.57 4.16 0.02
C ARG A 83 -5.93 3.81 0.61
N THR A 84 -6.94 3.77 -0.25
CA THR A 84 -8.24 3.20 0.08
C THR A 84 -8.18 1.67 0.03
N ILE A 85 -8.63 1.00 1.08
CA ILE A 85 -8.80 -0.46 1.15
C ILE A 85 -10.22 -0.80 1.61
N PRO A 86 -10.72 -2.03 1.39
CA PRO A 86 -12.03 -2.45 1.90
C PRO A 86 -12.15 -2.27 3.42
N LYS A 87 -13.28 -1.71 3.86
CA LYS A 87 -13.52 -1.32 5.26
C LYS A 87 -13.37 -2.50 6.23
N GLU A 88 -13.80 -3.69 5.82
CA GLU A 88 -13.74 -4.92 6.63
C GLU A 88 -12.29 -5.33 6.92
N LYS A 89 -11.40 -5.17 5.92
CA LYS A 89 -9.96 -5.46 6.06
C LYS A 89 -9.28 -4.46 6.97
N LEU A 90 -9.63 -3.18 6.83
CA LEU A 90 -9.13 -2.12 7.70
C LEU A 90 -9.57 -2.34 9.16
N ASN A 91 -10.87 -2.56 9.40
CA ASN A 91 -11.41 -2.80 10.74
C ASN A 91 -10.77 -4.01 11.41
N THR A 92 -10.49 -5.07 10.64
CA THR A 92 -9.82 -6.26 11.16
C THR A 92 -8.37 -5.94 11.56
N ALA A 93 -7.65 -5.20 10.73
CA ALA A 93 -6.27 -4.81 11.02
C ALA A 93 -6.17 -3.85 12.22
N LEU A 94 -7.09 -2.87 12.32
CA LEU A 94 -7.18 -1.95 13.45
C LEU A 94 -7.48 -2.69 14.74
N ARG A 95 -8.54 -3.51 14.79
CA ARG A 95 -8.89 -4.28 16.01
C ARG A 95 -7.75 -5.18 16.47
N TRP A 96 -7.04 -5.80 15.53
CA TRP A 96 -5.87 -6.61 15.85
C TRP A 96 -4.76 -5.76 16.48
N ALA A 97 -4.37 -4.65 15.83
CA ALA A 97 -3.29 -3.80 16.33
C ALA A 97 -3.64 -3.13 17.66
N SER A 98 -4.85 -2.58 17.81
CA SER A 98 -5.32 -1.99 19.07
C SER A 98 -5.29 -3.02 20.19
N ARG A 99 -5.76 -4.25 19.96
CA ARG A 99 -5.66 -5.32 20.98
C ARG A 99 -4.22 -5.54 21.44
N LEU A 100 -3.25 -5.58 20.52
CA LEU A 100 -1.85 -5.76 20.91
C LEU A 100 -1.37 -4.60 21.78
N VAL A 101 -1.62 -3.36 21.35
CA VAL A 101 -1.22 -2.16 22.09
C VAL A 101 -1.87 -2.09 23.47
N ASP A 102 -3.18 -2.34 23.56
CA ASP A 102 -3.95 -2.30 24.80
C ASP A 102 -3.50 -3.36 25.82
N ASN A 103 -2.84 -4.42 25.36
CA ASN A 103 -2.31 -5.51 26.20
C ASN A 103 -0.78 -5.43 26.39
N ASP A 104 -0.16 -4.31 26.04
CA ASP A 104 1.30 -4.10 26.11
C ASP A 104 2.09 -5.17 25.32
N LEU A 105 1.56 -5.53 24.15
CA LEU A 105 2.15 -6.50 23.24
C LEU A 105 2.68 -5.81 21.97
N ASP A 106 3.69 -6.45 21.40
CA ASP A 106 4.26 -6.16 20.09
C ASP A 106 4.40 -7.46 19.28
N VAL A 107 4.91 -7.37 18.05
CA VAL A 107 5.11 -8.53 17.18
C VAL A 107 6.60 -8.71 16.84
N THR A 108 7.05 -9.97 16.88
CA THR A 108 8.32 -10.38 16.28
C THR A 108 8.06 -11.35 15.12
N TYR A 109 9.08 -11.53 14.29
CA TYR A 109 9.02 -12.51 13.21
C TYR A 109 10.25 -13.40 13.25
N ASP A 110 9.98 -14.70 13.14
CA ASP A 110 10.98 -15.74 12.96
C ASP A 110 10.69 -16.48 11.63
N PRO A 111 11.70 -16.73 10.77
CA PRO A 111 11.48 -17.40 9.49
C PRO A 111 10.89 -18.82 9.59
N GLU A 112 11.21 -19.56 10.65
CA GLU A 112 10.76 -20.94 10.88
C GLU A 112 9.41 -20.97 11.57
N ARG A 113 9.17 -20.07 12.53
CA ARG A 113 7.98 -20.09 13.40
C ARG A 113 6.91 -19.07 13.01
N GLY A 114 7.24 -18.09 12.17
CA GLY A 114 6.35 -17.02 11.76
C GLY A 114 6.25 -15.90 12.79
N PHE A 115 5.11 -15.19 12.76
CA PHE A 115 4.86 -14.06 13.64
C PHE A 115 4.48 -14.52 15.04
N GLN A 116 5.03 -13.85 16.05
CA GLN A 116 4.75 -14.12 17.46
C GLN A 116 4.44 -12.82 18.19
N GLU A 117 3.50 -12.89 19.13
CA GLU A 117 3.21 -11.80 20.06
C GLU A 117 4.23 -11.84 21.19
N THR A 118 4.86 -10.70 21.49
CA THR A 118 5.85 -10.53 22.56
C THR A 118 5.44 -9.37 23.45
N PRO A 119 5.83 -9.32 24.74
CA PRO A 119 5.73 -8.09 25.51
C PRO A 119 6.43 -6.93 24.82
N ALA A 120 5.80 -5.76 24.76
CA ALA A 120 6.40 -4.55 24.26
C ALA A 120 7.54 -4.12 25.20
N ARG A 121 8.75 -3.94 24.67
CA ARG A 121 9.90 -3.49 25.47
C ARG A 121 10.38 -2.15 24.93
N GLY A 122 9.79 -1.07 25.44
CA GLY A 122 10.10 0.30 25.00
C GLY A 122 9.28 0.72 23.77
N SER A 123 9.93 1.04 22.66
CA SER A 123 9.25 1.46 21.43
C SER A 123 8.56 0.28 20.74
N SER A 124 7.23 0.21 20.82
CA SER A 124 6.42 -0.82 20.16
C SER A 124 6.26 -0.54 18.65
N HIS A 125 6.61 -1.53 17.82
CA HIS A 125 6.46 -1.48 16.37
C HIS A 125 4.99 -1.42 15.96
N ILE A 126 4.14 -2.24 16.57
CA ILE A 126 2.69 -2.20 16.31
C ILE A 126 2.09 -0.84 16.70
N ALA A 127 2.48 -0.27 17.84
CA ALA A 127 1.98 1.05 18.26
C ALA A 127 2.34 2.14 17.25
N MET A 128 3.55 2.12 16.70
CA MET A 128 3.98 3.03 15.63
C MET A 128 3.11 2.86 14.38
N VAL A 129 2.97 1.63 13.87
CA VAL A 129 2.20 1.36 12.64
C VAL A 129 0.72 1.71 12.80
N LEU A 130 0.14 1.43 13.97
CA LEU A 130 -1.24 1.80 14.29
C LEU A 130 -1.41 3.32 14.29
N SER A 131 -0.52 4.05 14.98
CA SER A 131 -0.58 5.51 15.07
C SER A 131 -0.49 6.18 13.70
N GLU A 132 0.39 5.69 12.83
CA GLU A 132 0.52 6.21 11.45
C GLU A 132 -0.78 6.01 10.64
N ALA A 133 -1.40 4.83 10.76
CA ALA A 133 -2.67 4.54 10.09
C ALA A 133 -3.80 5.42 10.63
N GLU A 134 -3.89 5.60 11.95
CA GLU A 134 -4.89 6.47 12.58
C GLU A 134 -4.74 7.93 12.18
N GLN A 135 -3.51 8.45 12.13
CA GLN A 135 -3.24 9.80 11.67
C GLN A 135 -3.71 10.03 10.24
N ALA A 136 -3.47 9.07 9.34
CA ALA A 136 -3.92 9.15 7.94
C ALA A 136 -5.45 9.12 7.78
N MET A 137 -6.18 8.59 8.76
CA MET A 137 -7.65 8.55 8.76
C MET A 137 -8.29 9.80 9.37
N ARG A 138 -7.54 10.63 10.10
CA ARG A 138 -8.09 11.86 10.70
C ARG A 138 -8.48 12.83 9.58
N PRO A 139 -9.70 13.40 9.60
CA PRO A 139 -10.06 14.44 8.66
C PRO A 139 -9.11 15.63 8.86
N THR A 140 -8.55 16.16 7.77
CA THR A 140 -7.77 17.39 7.82
C THR A 140 -8.69 18.56 8.19
N PRO A 141 -8.32 19.40 9.17
CA PRO A 141 -9.13 20.56 9.55
C PRO A 141 -9.01 21.64 8.47
N ASN A 142 -9.74 21.50 7.36
CA ASN A 142 -9.90 22.60 6.40
C ASN A 142 -11.20 22.59 5.58
N ASP A 143 -12.20 21.79 5.95
CA ASP A 143 -13.50 21.71 5.26
C ASP A 143 -14.68 22.32 6.06
N GLN A 144 -14.41 23.14 7.08
CA GLN A 144 -15.45 23.67 7.98
C GLN A 144 -15.58 25.21 8.01
N ASP A 145 -14.86 25.98 7.18
CA ASP A 145 -14.78 27.44 7.39
C ASP A 145 -15.11 28.30 6.16
N VAL A 146 -16.29 28.11 5.56
CA VAL A 146 -16.79 29.03 4.49
C VAL A 146 -18.25 29.48 4.66
N THR A 147 -19.01 29.02 5.66
CA THR A 147 -20.45 29.35 5.75
C THR A 147 -20.84 30.15 6.99
N ASP A 148 -20.03 31.10 7.44
CA ASP A 148 -20.52 32.11 8.39
C ASP A 148 -19.81 33.46 8.24
N ARG A 149 -20.06 34.13 7.09
CA ARG A 149 -19.78 35.56 6.96
C ARG A 149 -21.13 36.30 6.93
N PRO A 150 -21.49 37.09 7.96
CA PRO A 150 -22.69 37.90 7.91
C PRO A 150 -22.54 39.01 6.85
N PRO A 151 -23.64 39.47 6.24
CA PRO A 151 -23.59 40.48 5.19
C PRO A 151 -23.20 41.84 5.79
N ASP A 152 -22.13 42.44 5.24
CA ASP A 152 -21.69 43.79 5.56
C ASP A 152 -22.84 44.78 5.33
N THR A 153 -23.32 45.39 6.41
CA THR A 153 -24.30 46.49 6.37
C THR A 153 -23.55 47.76 6.02
N THR A 154 -23.65 48.21 4.77
CA THR A 154 -23.09 49.50 4.36
C THR A 154 -24.11 50.60 4.67
N THR A 155 -23.59 51.67 5.28
CA THR A 155 -24.27 52.93 5.67
C THR A 155 -24.74 53.74 4.46
#